data_AF-A0A6B3G6V0-F1
#
_entry.id   AF-A0A6B3G6V0-F1
#
_cell.length_a   1.000
_cell.length_b   1.000
_cell.length_c   1.000
_cell.angle_alpha   90.00
_cell.angle_beta   90.00
_cell.angle_gamma   90.00
#
_symmetry.space_group_name_H-M   'P 1'
#
loop_
_entity.id
_entity.type
_entity.pdbx_description
1 polymer ?
#
loop_
_entity_poly.entity_id
_entity_poly.type
_entity_poly.pdbx_seq_one_letter_code
_entity_poly.pdbx_strand_id
1 'polypeptide(L)'
;HYEVGNEFYRLLLGPSMMYSGGYWQEGEGLTEALDLAQERKLDAFAELADAAGKDRVLDIGCGWGTLMDRLTRKHGVREAVGLTL
;
A
#
# COMPACT_ATOMS: atom_id res chain seq x y z
N HIS A 1 4.79 19.66 17.22
CA HIS A 1 4.86 18.54 16.26
C HIS A 1 6.19 18.70 15.53
N TYR A 2 7.07 17.70 15.52
CA TYR A 2 8.33 17.83 14.79
C TYR A 2 8.01 17.96 13.29
N GLU A 3 8.56 18.97 12.63
CA GLU A 3 8.43 19.13 11.17
C GLU A 3 9.36 18.15 10.47
N VAL A 4 8.96 16.88 10.44
CA VAL A 4 9.61 15.85 9.63
C VAL A 4 8.75 15.59 8.39
N GLY A 5 9.32 15.82 7.22
CA GLY A 5 8.64 15.68 5.93
C GLY A 5 8.84 14.31 5.27
N ASN A 6 8.35 14.16 4.05
CA ASN A 6 8.42 12.90 3.28
C ASN A 6 9.84 12.36 3.11
N GLU A 7 10.86 13.23 3.01
CA GLU A 7 12.25 12.79 2.87
C GLU A 7 12.73 11.99 4.09
N PHE A 8 12.31 12.40 5.30
CA PHE A 8 12.63 11.64 6.51
C PHE A 8 11.94 10.26 6.49
N TYR A 9 10.65 10.23 6.17
CA TYR A 9 9.91 8.96 6.13
C TYR A 9 10.41 8.01 5.05
N ARG A 10 10.91 8.52 3.92
CA ARG A 10 11.46 7.69 2.85
C ARG A 10 12.70 6.91 3.29
N LEU A 11 13.49 7.45 4.22
CA LEU A 11 14.62 6.73 4.81
C LEU A 11 14.19 5.52 5.65
N LEU A 12 12.97 5.56 6.20
CA LEU A 12 12.45 4.51 7.09
C LEU A 12 11.54 3.52 6.37
N LEU A 13 10.69 4.02 5.48
CA LEU A 13 9.59 3.28 4.86
C LEU A 13 9.92 2.78 3.45
N GLY A 14 11.04 3.26 2.88
CA GLY A 14 11.41 2.94 1.50
C GLY A 14 10.50 3.60 0.46
N PRO A 15 10.54 3.12 -0.79
CA PRO A 15 9.90 3.78 -1.92
C PRO A 15 8.37 3.75 -1.85
N SER A 16 7.78 2.73 -1.23
CA SER A 16 6.33 2.57 -1.14
C SER A 16 5.65 3.57 -0.19
N MET A 17 6.44 4.21 0.69
CA MET A 17 6.00 5.18 1.71
C MET A 17 4.87 4.67 2.62
N MET A 18 4.66 3.34 2.70
CA MET A 18 3.55 2.79 3.47
C MET A 18 3.88 2.74 4.96
N TYR A 19 3.25 3.62 5.74
CA TYR A 19 3.34 3.59 7.20
C TYR A 19 2.25 2.72 7.83
N SER A 20 2.24 1.44 7.44
CA SER A 20 1.36 0.40 7.99
C SER A 20 2.13 -0.92 8.09
N GLY A 21 1.54 -1.95 8.71
CA GLY A 21 2.12 -3.29 8.67
C GLY A 21 2.31 -3.83 7.25
N GLY A 22 3.13 -4.87 7.11
CA GLY A 22 3.32 -5.67 5.90
C GLY A 22 2.85 -7.11 6.11
N TYR A 23 2.66 -7.86 5.02
CA TYR A 23 2.31 -9.28 5.07
C TYR A 23 3.54 -10.14 4.83
N TRP A 24 4.06 -10.70 5.93
CA TRP A 24 5.33 -11.43 6.00
C TRP A 24 5.16 -12.94 5.82
N GLN A 25 6.17 -13.56 5.21
CA GLN A 25 6.34 -15.01 5.24
C GLN A 25 7.29 -15.41 6.38
N GLU A 26 7.15 -16.65 6.85
CA GLU A 26 8.02 -17.18 7.90
C GLU A 26 9.48 -17.21 7.43
N GLY A 27 10.39 -16.70 8.28
CA GLY A 27 11.83 -16.66 8.00
C GLY A 27 12.31 -15.48 7.15
N GLU A 28 11.44 -14.54 6.76
CA GLU A 28 11.87 -13.37 5.98
C GLU A 28 12.63 -12.33 6.82
N GLY A 29 13.70 -11.78 6.22
CA GLY A 29 14.43 -10.64 6.78
C GLY A 29 13.61 -9.36 6.70
N LEU A 30 13.50 -8.64 7.83
CA LEU A 30 12.64 -7.46 7.95
C LEU A 30 13.07 -6.27 7.09
N THR A 31 14.35 -6.17 6.75
CA THR A 31 14.87 -5.03 5.96
C THR A 31 14.82 -5.35 4.47
N GLU A 32 15.28 -6.55 4.11
CA GLU A 32 15.43 -7.00 2.73
C GLU A 32 14.09 -7.29 2.06
N ALA A 33 13.08 -7.68 2.85
CA ALA A 33 11.76 -8.06 2.34
C ALA A 33 10.65 -7.05 2.64
N LEU A 34 10.96 -5.86 3.20
CA LEU A 34 9.92 -4.87 3.55
C LEU A 34 9.02 -4.52 2.37
N ASP A 35 9.61 -4.13 1.23
CA ASP A 35 8.86 -3.76 0.04
C ASP A 35 8.00 -4.93 -0.48
N LEU A 36 8.53 -6.15 -0.45
CA LEU A 36 7.80 -7.33 -0.87
C LEU A 36 6.64 -7.67 0.08
N ALA A 37 6.85 -7.60 1.40
CA ALA A 37 5.82 -7.82 2.40
C ALA A 37 4.69 -6.77 2.28
N GLN A 38 5.07 -5.53 2.00
CA GLN A 38 4.17 -4.44 1.73
C GLN A 38 3.32 -4.69 0.46
N GLU A 39 3.94 -5.15 -0.63
CA GLU A 39 3.24 -5.53 -1.85
C GLU A 39 2.28 -6.71 -1.66
N ARG A 40 2.70 -7.76 -0.95
CA ARG A 40 1.84 -8.91 -0.64
C ARG A 40 0.61 -8.51 0.16
N LYS A 41 0.76 -7.58 1.10
CA LYS A 41 -0.38 -7.01 1.85
C LYS A 41 -1.39 -6.36 0.90
N LEU A 42 -0.93 -5.56 -0.06
CA LEU A 42 -1.83 -4.91 -1.01
C LEU A 42 -2.55 -5.92 -1.91
N ASP A 43 -1.86 -6.98 -2.33
CA ASP A 43 -2.49 -8.07 -3.09
C ASP A 43 -3.52 -8.83 -2.26
N ALA A 44 -3.22 -9.10 -0.99
CA ALA A 44 -4.17 -9.72 -0.07
C ALA A 44 -5.40 -8.84 0.17
N PHE A 45 -5.26 -7.51 0.25
CA PHE A 45 -6.40 -6.60 0.34
C PHE A 45 -7.26 -6.64 -0.91
N ALA A 46 -6.66 -6.70 -2.10
CA ALA A 46 -7.40 -6.83 -3.34
C ALA A 46 -8.24 -8.11 -3.39
N GLU A 47 -7.70 -9.23 -2.89
CA GLU A 47 -8.41 -10.51 -2.78
C GLU A 47 -9.50 -10.49 -1.71
N LEU A 48 -9.16 -10.10 -0.48
CA LEU A 48 -10.08 -10.10 0.67
C LEU A 48 -11.27 -9.16 0.47
N ALA A 49 -11.07 -8.04 -0.23
CA ALA A 49 -12.12 -7.10 -0.54
C ALA A 49 -12.91 -7.44 -1.83
N ASP A 50 -12.55 -8.54 -2.52
CA ASP A 50 -13.05 -8.86 -3.86
C ASP A 50 -12.95 -7.64 -4.79
N ALA A 51 -11.80 -6.96 -4.81
CA ALA A 51 -11.62 -5.70 -5.55
C ALA A 51 -11.13 -5.92 -6.98
N ALA A 52 -10.54 -7.08 -7.29
CA ALA A 52 -9.97 -7.34 -8.62
C ALA A 52 -11.03 -7.28 -9.72
N GLY A 53 -10.75 -6.51 -10.78
CA GLY A 53 -11.64 -6.31 -11.92
C GLY A 53 -12.90 -5.51 -11.62
N LYS A 54 -13.06 -4.93 -10.43
CA LYS A 54 -14.20 -4.05 -10.13
C LYS A 54 -14.05 -2.71 -10.83
N ASP A 55 -15.18 -2.12 -11.23
CA ASP A 55 -15.16 -0.83 -11.91
C ASP A 55 -14.69 0.33 -11.00
N ARG A 56 -15.11 0.34 -9.74
CA ARG A 56 -14.81 1.44 -8.80
C ARG A 56 -14.49 0.94 -7.40
N VAL A 57 -13.47 1.53 -6.77
CA VAL A 57 -13.08 1.28 -5.36
C VAL A 57 -12.93 2.61 -4.60
N LEU A 58 -13.31 2.62 -3.33
CA LEU A 58 -13.08 3.72 -2.38
C LEU A 58 -12.07 3.29 -1.31
N ASP A 59 -10.99 4.04 -1.16
CA ASP A 59 -9.95 3.85 -0.13
C ASP A 59 -10.01 4.99 0.91
N ILE A 60 -10.42 4.66 2.14
CA ILE A 60 -10.60 5.63 3.23
C ILE A 60 -9.35 5.64 4.09
N GLY A 61 -8.68 6.80 4.16
CA GLY A 61 -7.34 6.90 4.77
C GLY A 61 -6.26 6.43 3.81
N CYS A 62 -6.33 6.85 2.55
CA CYS A 62 -5.52 6.31 1.46
C CYS A 62 -4.01 6.60 1.57
N GLY A 63 -3.58 7.44 2.51
CA GLY A 63 -2.18 7.81 2.71
C GLY A 63 -1.55 8.33 1.42
N TRP A 64 -0.43 7.73 1.01
CA TRP A 64 0.28 8.05 -0.24
C TRP A 64 -0.35 7.42 -1.50
N GLY A 65 -1.52 6.77 -1.38
CA GLY A 65 -2.27 6.20 -2.51
C GLY A 65 -1.77 4.85 -3.01
N THR A 66 -0.89 4.17 -2.26
CA THR A 66 -0.20 2.96 -2.73
C THR A 66 -1.13 1.79 -3.01
N LEU A 67 -2.22 1.63 -2.24
CA LEU A 67 -3.25 0.63 -2.51
C LEU A 67 -4.00 0.94 -3.82
N MET A 68 -4.41 2.20 -4.00
CA MET A 68 -5.10 2.63 -5.22
C MET A 68 -4.23 2.40 -6.47
N ASP A 69 -2.94 2.71 -6.40
CA ASP A 69 -1.99 2.46 -7.50
C ASP A 69 -1.87 0.96 -7.79
N ARG A 70 -1.73 0.11 -6.75
CA ARG A 70 -1.70 -1.35 -6.91
C ARG A 70 -2.97 -1.90 -7.54
N LEU A 71 -4.15 -1.43 -7.10
CA LEU A 71 -5.44 -1.90 -7.59
C LEU A 71 -5.67 -1.56 -9.06
N THR A 72 -5.34 -0.32 -9.46
CA THR A 72 -5.54 0.15 -10.83
C THR A 72 -4.51 -0.43 -11.80
N ARG A 73 -3.25 -0.60 -11.39
CA ARG A 73 -2.18 -1.12 -12.26
C ARG A 73 -2.13 -2.64 -12.37
N LYS A 74 -2.39 -3.36 -11.27
CA LYS A 74 -2.18 -4.81 -11.19
C LYS A 74 -3.47 -5.61 -11.15
N HIS A 75 -4.50 -5.09 -10.51
CA HIS A 75 -5.76 -5.82 -10.26
C HIS A 75 -6.91 -5.41 -11.18
N GLY A 76 -6.66 -4.58 -12.19
CA GLY A 76 -7.64 -4.23 -13.22
C GLY A 76 -8.81 -3.38 -12.71
N VAL A 77 -8.65 -2.68 -11.59
CA VAL A 77 -9.66 -1.71 -11.12
C VAL A 77 -9.67 -0.50 -12.05
N ARG A 78 -10.83 -0.14 -12.59
CA ARG A 78 -10.95 0.96 -13.56
C ARG A 78 -10.80 2.33 -12.91
N GLU A 79 -11.38 2.54 -11.73
CA GLU A 79 -11.32 3.81 -11.00
C GLU A 79 -11.12 3.56 -9.50
N ALA A 80 -10.16 4.26 -8.89
CA ALA A 80 -9.98 4.28 -7.44
C ALA A 80 -10.13 5.72 -6.93
N VAL A 81 -10.88 5.90 -5.86
CA VAL A 81 -11.06 7.18 -5.17
C VAL A 81 -10.44 7.08 -3.78
N GLY A 82 -9.57 8.01 -3.43
CA GLY A 82 -8.93 8.08 -2.13
C GLY A 82 -9.49 9.23 -1.28
N LEU A 83 -9.62 9.00 0.03
CA LEU A 83 -9.94 10.03 1.01
C LEU A 83 -8.82 10.12 2.04
N THR A 84 -8.31 11.34 2.25
CA THR A 84 -7.35 11.70 3.32
C THR A 84 -7.69 13.10 3.83
N LEU A 85 -7.25 13.43 5.05
CA LEU A 85 -7.37 14.78 5.65
C LEU A 85 -6.26 15.72 5.18
#